data_AF-A0A2E3U450-F1
#
_entry.id   AF-A0A2E3U450-F1
#
_cell.length_a   1.000
_cell.length_b   1.000
_cell.length_c   1.000
_cell.angle_alpha   90.00
_cell.angle_beta   90.00
_cell.angle_gamma   90.00
#
_symmetry.space_group_name_H-M   'P 1'
#
loop_
_entity.id
_entity.type
_entity.pdbx_description
1 polymer ?
#
loop_
_entity_poly.entity_id
_entity_poly.type
_entity_poly.pdbx_seq_one_letter_code
_entity_poly.pdbx_strand_id
1 'polypeptide(L)'
;MRLTVKGLLLAAAFITLTAHAQVDSQLSGREILERVEDNQRAVSDAAFNRIQLSSCRFGLQNNQITCAERPRVKALESVSINTGEDNRDTQSISIVLEPAAERGIGMLSYAYDDPGRDNETWLYLSALGQVKRIASGNSDDDSESASLFGSEFTTEDQDTGKLEEYDISILEESTESGRDVWVIETLPNAERARKSRYARTVQYIDKDRFVVLRADMYDRQGREIKRLMASRIEQVNGVWTARSLTMMNLVANRLSNMAILEINTGIDVAENFLTPRTLTDVAFREAELSRIRAQVD
;
A
#
# COMPACT_ATOMS: atom_id res chain seq x y z
N MET A 1 62.17 -71.34 7.44
CA MET A 1 62.52 -70.05 8.06
C MET A 1 62.12 -68.94 7.08
N ARG A 2 60.99 -68.28 7.39
CA ARG A 2 60.48 -66.93 7.03
C ARG A 2 61.12 -66.18 5.85
N LEU A 3 60.38 -65.92 4.76
CA LEU A 3 59.45 -64.80 4.47
C LEU A 3 60.12 -63.42 4.36
N THR A 4 60.04 -62.80 3.18
CA THR A 4 59.16 -61.61 2.95
C THR A 4 59.22 -61.14 1.48
N VAL A 5 58.06 -61.16 0.83
CA VAL A 5 57.78 -60.47 -0.44
C VAL A 5 57.18 -59.12 -0.07
N LYS A 6 57.79 -58.01 -0.50
CA LYS A 6 57.22 -56.66 -0.35
C LYS A 6 56.33 -56.36 -1.55
N GLY A 7 55.01 -56.37 -1.33
CA GLY A 7 54.02 -55.86 -2.27
C GLY A 7 53.98 -54.33 -2.24
N LEU A 8 53.99 -53.72 -3.42
CA LEU A 8 53.84 -52.30 -3.66
C LEU A 8 52.34 -52.01 -3.85
N LEU A 9 51.70 -51.36 -2.88
CA LEU A 9 50.31 -50.90 -2.95
C LEU A 9 50.27 -49.49 -3.57
N LEU A 10 49.73 -49.37 -4.79
CA LEU A 10 49.30 -48.08 -5.35
C LEU A 10 47.98 -47.67 -4.67
N ALA A 11 47.99 -46.57 -3.92
CA ALA A 11 46.78 -45.94 -3.40
C ALA A 11 46.18 -45.03 -4.49
N ALA A 12 45.01 -45.38 -5.01
CA ALA A 12 44.23 -44.51 -5.88
C ALA A 12 43.48 -43.48 -5.02
N ALA A 13 43.86 -42.20 -5.13
CA ALA A 13 43.15 -41.10 -4.50
C ALA A 13 41.89 -40.77 -5.33
N PHE A 14 40.72 -41.20 -4.82
CA PHE A 14 39.42 -40.75 -5.32
C PHE A 14 39.17 -39.32 -4.82
N ILE A 15 39.31 -38.33 -5.71
CA ILE A 15 38.86 -36.97 -5.46
C ILE A 15 37.35 -36.96 -5.71
N THR A 16 36.56 -37.03 -4.65
CA THR A 16 35.11 -36.81 -4.71
C THR A 16 34.83 -35.33 -4.90
N LEU A 17 34.49 -34.94 -6.12
CA LEU A 17 33.98 -33.60 -6.43
C LEU A 17 32.57 -33.50 -5.84
N THR A 18 32.43 -32.87 -4.67
CA THR A 18 31.10 -32.53 -4.13
C THR A 18 30.55 -31.36 -4.93
N ALA A 19 29.64 -31.66 -5.86
CA ALA A 19 28.80 -30.66 -6.51
C ALA A 19 27.94 -30.03 -5.42
N HIS A 20 28.30 -28.83 -4.98
CA HIS A 20 27.45 -28.00 -4.14
C HIS A 20 26.34 -27.48 -5.07
N ALA A 21 25.21 -28.16 -5.09
CA ALA A 21 23.98 -27.57 -5.60
C ALA A 21 23.68 -26.35 -4.70
N GLN A 22 24.05 -25.16 -5.17
CA GLN A 22 23.50 -23.93 -4.60
C GLN A 22 22.00 -23.99 -4.90
N VAL A 23 21.20 -24.28 -3.87
CA VAL A 23 19.78 -24.00 -3.90
C VAL A 23 19.67 -22.49 -3.92
N ASP A 24 19.55 -21.92 -5.10
CA ASP A 24 19.18 -20.52 -5.26
C ASP A 24 17.71 -20.45 -4.83
N SER A 25 17.47 -20.12 -3.56
CA SER A 25 16.12 -20.00 -3.03
C SER A 25 15.53 -18.70 -3.56
N GLN A 26 14.96 -18.75 -4.76
CA GLN A 26 14.20 -17.64 -5.33
C GLN A 26 13.02 -17.36 -4.40
N LEU A 27 12.87 -16.10 -3.97
CA LEU A 27 11.76 -15.69 -3.10
C LEU A 27 10.43 -16.03 -3.76
N SER A 28 9.48 -16.52 -2.97
CA SER A 28 8.11 -16.68 -3.41
C SER A 28 7.41 -15.32 -3.56
N GLY A 29 6.36 -15.26 -4.39
CA GLY A 29 5.58 -14.03 -4.56
C GLY A 29 4.98 -13.51 -3.25
N ARG A 30 4.61 -14.42 -2.33
CA ARG A 30 4.13 -14.08 -0.99
C ARG A 30 5.21 -13.37 -0.17
N GLU A 31 6.41 -13.96 -0.06
CA GLU A 31 7.52 -13.36 0.71
C GLU A 31 7.93 -11.99 0.14
N ILE A 32 7.81 -11.79 -1.18
CA ILE A 32 8.07 -10.49 -1.81
C ILE A 32 7.02 -9.47 -1.38
N LEU A 33 5.72 -9.80 -1.43
CA LEU A 33 4.65 -8.90 -1.03
C LEU A 33 4.66 -8.62 0.49
N GLU A 34 5.01 -9.60 1.32
CA GLU A 34 5.19 -9.40 2.77
C GLU A 34 6.26 -8.32 3.04
N ARG A 35 7.38 -8.33 2.33
CA ARG A 35 8.42 -7.28 2.44
C ARG A 35 7.95 -5.92 1.97
N VAL A 36 7.11 -5.87 0.93
CA VAL A 36 6.49 -4.62 0.46
C VAL A 36 5.59 -4.04 1.55
N GLU A 37 4.75 -4.87 2.18
CA GLU A 37 3.89 -4.43 3.27
C GLU A 37 4.68 -4.04 4.53
N ASP A 38 5.75 -4.76 4.86
CA ASP A 38 6.63 -4.41 5.98
C ASP A 38 7.27 -3.03 5.77
N ASN A 39 7.70 -2.72 4.54
CA ASN A 39 8.19 -1.39 4.20
C ASN A 39 7.10 -0.32 4.38
N GLN A 40 5.86 -0.60 3.95
CA GLN A 40 4.74 0.32 4.11
C GLN A 40 4.42 0.56 5.60
N ARG A 41 4.33 -0.52 6.39
CA ARG A 41 4.08 -0.45 7.84
C ARG A 41 5.16 0.32 8.58
N ALA A 42 6.43 0.15 8.19
CA ALA A 42 7.54 0.83 8.83
C ALA A 42 7.53 2.35 8.65
N VAL A 43 6.89 2.87 7.59
CA VAL A 43 6.74 4.32 7.35
C VAL A 43 5.37 4.86 7.76
N SER A 44 4.43 4.00 8.18
CA SER A 44 3.12 4.39 8.71
C SER A 44 3.04 4.43 10.22
N ASP A 45 3.99 3.81 10.93
CA ASP A 45 3.98 3.81 12.39
C ASP A 45 4.37 5.16 12.97
N ALA A 46 3.61 5.61 13.98
CA ALA A 46 3.79 6.89 14.64
C ALA A 46 4.11 8.01 13.64
N ALA A 47 3.29 8.13 12.59
CA ALA A 47 3.57 8.94 11.42
C ALA A 47 2.61 10.13 11.27
N PHE A 48 3.15 11.25 10.80
CA PHE A 48 2.41 12.44 10.38
C PHE A 48 2.86 12.89 8.99
N ASN A 49 1.89 12.90 8.08
CA ASN A 49 2.11 13.18 6.66
C ASN A 49 1.33 14.42 6.23
N ARG A 50 1.99 15.32 5.49
CA ARG A 50 1.32 16.37 4.71
C ARG A 50 1.15 15.87 3.27
N ILE A 51 -0.09 15.80 2.80
CA ILE A 51 -0.44 15.20 1.51
C ILE A 51 -1.13 16.25 0.64
N GLN A 52 -0.76 16.28 -0.65
CA GLN A 52 -1.53 16.97 -1.67
C GLN A 52 -2.20 15.94 -2.57
N LEU A 53 -3.52 15.93 -2.58
CA LEU A 53 -4.33 15.07 -3.44
C LEU A 53 -4.90 15.91 -4.58
N SER A 54 -4.56 15.57 -5.82
CA SER A 54 -5.08 16.22 -7.01
C SER A 54 -5.88 15.25 -7.85
N SER A 55 -6.98 15.72 -8.45
CA SER A 55 -7.83 14.89 -9.33
C SER A 55 -8.33 15.68 -10.52
N CYS A 56 -8.31 15.07 -11.70
CA CYS A 56 -8.77 15.65 -12.97
C CYS A 56 -9.32 14.55 -13.89
N ARG A 57 -10.12 14.93 -14.89
CA ARG A 57 -10.23 14.09 -16.10
C ARG A 57 -8.92 14.13 -16.88
N PHE A 58 -8.47 12.98 -17.35
CA PHE A 58 -7.30 12.92 -18.21
C PHE A 58 -7.69 12.73 -19.67
N GLY A 59 -6.82 13.20 -20.56
CA GLY A 59 -6.87 12.95 -21.99
C GLY A 59 -5.49 12.57 -22.51
N LEU A 60 -5.41 12.29 -23.81
CA LEU A 60 -4.16 12.03 -24.50
C LEU A 60 -3.69 13.31 -25.19
N GLN A 61 -2.48 13.75 -24.87
CA GLN A 61 -1.78 14.83 -25.55
C GLN A 61 -0.38 14.35 -25.91
N ASN A 62 -0.02 14.38 -27.19
CA ASN A 62 1.27 13.87 -27.69
C ASN A 62 1.59 12.43 -27.23
N ASN A 63 0.56 11.57 -27.23
CA ASN A 63 0.65 10.18 -26.76
C ASN A 63 1.02 10.03 -25.28
N GLN A 64 0.87 11.10 -24.48
CA GLN A 64 1.04 11.10 -23.04
C GLN A 64 -0.30 11.43 -22.36
N ILE A 65 -0.53 10.79 -21.22
CA ILE A 65 -1.70 11.06 -20.38
C ILE A 65 -1.47 12.39 -19.67
N THR A 66 -2.38 13.35 -19.87
CA THR A 66 -2.33 14.66 -19.21
C THR A 66 -3.70 15.04 -18.68
N CYS A 67 -3.75 15.88 -17.65
CA CYS A 67 -5.02 16.44 -17.19
C CYS A 67 -5.64 17.29 -18.31
N ALA A 68 -6.86 16.94 -18.73
CA ALA A 68 -7.62 17.67 -19.75
C ALA A 68 -8.27 18.95 -19.19
N GLU A 69 -8.25 19.11 -17.87
CA GLU A 69 -8.82 20.23 -17.14
C GLU A 69 -7.93 20.62 -15.96
N ARG A 70 -8.19 21.79 -15.37
CA ARG A 70 -7.48 22.21 -14.15
C ARG A 70 -7.78 21.20 -13.03
N PRO A 71 -6.75 20.57 -12.41
CA PRO A 71 -6.99 19.63 -11.33
C PRO A 71 -7.66 20.30 -10.13
N ARG A 72 -8.59 19.57 -9.52
CA ARG A 72 -9.07 19.88 -8.17
C ARG A 72 -8.00 19.42 -7.20
N VAL A 73 -7.54 20.30 -6.33
CA VAL A 73 -6.44 20.04 -5.40
C VAL A 73 -6.94 20.16 -3.98
N LYS A 74 -6.58 19.18 -3.15
CA LYS A 74 -6.84 19.16 -1.71
C LYS A 74 -5.54 19.02 -0.96
N ALA A 75 -5.40 19.77 0.12
CA ALA A 75 -4.32 19.57 1.08
C ALA A 75 -4.88 18.79 2.26
N LEU A 76 -4.17 17.76 2.69
CA LEU A 76 -4.56 16.90 3.80
C LEU A 76 -3.40 16.78 4.78
N GLU A 77 -3.76 16.61 6.04
CA GLU A 77 -2.88 16.04 7.06
C GLU A 77 -3.37 14.66 7.42
N SER A 78 -2.44 13.72 7.54
CA SER A 78 -2.73 12.34 7.91
C SER A 78 -1.86 11.94 9.09
N VAL A 79 -2.46 11.30 10.10
CA VAL A 79 -1.77 10.72 11.24
C VAL A 79 -2.06 9.23 11.27
N SER A 80 -1.06 8.40 11.49
CA SER A 80 -1.21 6.96 11.62
C SER A 80 -0.32 6.37 12.72
N ILE A 81 -0.77 5.26 13.31
CA ILE A 81 0.01 4.42 14.20
C ILE A 81 -0.27 2.95 13.84
N ASN A 82 0.72 2.09 14.09
CA ASN A 82 0.49 0.66 14.01
C ASN A 82 0.02 0.13 15.38
N THR A 83 -0.86 -0.86 15.35
CA THR A 83 -1.46 -1.45 16.55
C THR A 83 -1.61 -2.97 16.37
N GLY A 84 -2.32 -3.63 17.28
CA GLY A 84 -2.61 -5.06 17.15
C GLY A 84 -1.41 -5.94 17.50
N GLU A 85 -1.52 -7.23 17.17
CA GLU A 85 -0.44 -8.20 17.36
C GLU A 85 0.72 -7.86 16.40
N ASP A 86 1.95 -7.90 16.92
CA ASP A 86 3.18 -7.58 16.18
C ASP A 86 3.16 -6.24 15.42
N ASN A 87 2.34 -5.27 15.83
CA ASN A 87 2.14 -3.99 15.15
C ASN A 87 1.70 -4.14 13.67
N ARG A 88 0.85 -5.13 13.37
CA ARG A 88 0.38 -5.40 12.00
C ARG A 88 -0.96 -4.73 11.66
N ASP A 89 -1.75 -4.33 12.64
CA ASP A 89 -2.92 -3.49 12.42
C ASP A 89 -2.48 -2.03 12.22
N THR A 90 -3.30 -1.22 11.56
CA THR A 90 -3.03 0.21 11.37
C THR A 90 -4.27 1.05 11.65
N GLN A 91 -4.11 2.07 12.49
CA GLN A 91 -5.10 3.11 12.67
C GLN A 91 -4.62 4.39 12.02
N SER A 92 -5.48 5.06 11.27
CA SER A 92 -5.14 6.33 10.63
C SER A 92 -6.31 7.28 10.56
N ILE A 93 -6.00 8.58 10.58
CA ILE A 93 -6.98 9.63 10.33
C ILE A 93 -6.41 10.65 9.33
N SER A 94 -7.21 10.99 8.32
CA SER A 94 -6.87 12.02 7.33
C SER A 94 -7.87 13.16 7.37
N ILE A 95 -7.40 14.40 7.43
CA ILE A 95 -8.22 15.60 7.56
C ILE A 95 -7.91 16.56 6.41
N VAL A 96 -8.95 17.02 5.72
CA VAL A 96 -8.82 18.03 4.65
C VAL A 96 -8.60 19.41 5.26
N LEU A 97 -7.53 20.08 4.87
CA LEU A 97 -7.20 21.45 5.25
C LEU A 97 -7.65 22.47 4.19
N GLU A 98 -7.50 22.11 2.92
CA GLU A 98 -7.88 22.93 1.77
C GLU A 98 -8.56 22.08 0.70
N PRO A 99 -9.49 22.65 -0.09
CA PRO A 99 -9.93 24.06 -0.06
C PRO A 99 -10.83 24.37 1.15
N ALA A 100 -10.97 25.64 1.50
CA ALA A 100 -11.81 26.10 2.61
C ALA A 100 -13.24 25.52 2.65
N ALA A 101 -13.86 25.30 1.48
CA ALA A 101 -15.21 24.73 1.36
C ALA A 101 -15.30 23.25 1.79
N GLU A 102 -14.17 22.55 1.81
CA GLU A 102 -14.06 21.13 2.18
C GLU A 102 -13.25 20.93 3.47
N ARG A 103 -12.86 22.02 4.13
CA ARG A 103 -12.05 21.97 5.34
C ARG A 103 -12.76 21.19 6.44
N GLY A 104 -12.01 20.33 7.12
CA GLY A 104 -12.48 19.51 8.22
C GLY A 104 -13.24 18.24 7.80
N ILE A 105 -13.42 17.97 6.49
CA ILE A 105 -13.81 16.63 6.06
C ILE A 105 -12.73 15.68 6.55
N GLY A 106 -13.13 14.62 7.24
CA GLY A 106 -12.21 13.70 7.91
C GLY A 106 -12.53 12.26 7.56
N MET A 107 -11.51 11.42 7.49
CA MET A 107 -11.66 9.99 7.31
C MET A 107 -10.81 9.26 8.34
N LEU A 108 -11.44 8.45 9.19
CA LEU A 108 -10.79 7.58 10.16
C LEU A 108 -10.86 6.15 9.63
N SER A 109 -9.74 5.43 9.64
CA SER A 109 -9.66 4.06 9.16
C SER A 109 -8.92 3.18 10.16
N TYR A 110 -9.49 2.03 10.47
CA TYR A 110 -8.85 0.92 11.17
C TYR A 110 -8.71 -0.23 10.18
N ALA A 111 -7.47 -0.53 9.81
CA ALA A 111 -7.10 -1.69 9.02
C ALA A 111 -6.59 -2.78 9.97
N TYR A 112 -7.11 -3.99 9.81
CA TYR A 112 -6.72 -5.14 10.62
C TYR A 112 -5.95 -6.13 9.76
N ASP A 113 -4.91 -6.76 10.28
CA ASP A 113 -4.16 -7.80 9.55
C ASP A 113 -4.93 -9.13 9.49
N ASP A 114 -5.79 -9.39 10.49
CA ASP A 114 -6.61 -10.60 10.58
C ASP A 114 -7.61 -10.69 9.41
N PRO A 115 -7.54 -11.74 8.55
CA PRO A 115 -8.50 -11.94 7.46
C PRO A 115 -9.92 -12.23 7.94
N GLY A 116 -10.09 -12.67 9.20
CA GLY A 116 -11.38 -12.85 9.84
C GLY A 116 -12.07 -11.55 10.26
N ARG A 117 -11.37 -10.40 10.17
CA ARG A 117 -11.87 -9.11 10.65
C ARG A 117 -11.94 -8.07 9.54
N ASP A 118 -13.11 -7.49 9.35
CA ASP A 118 -13.33 -6.43 8.36
C ASP A 118 -12.75 -5.09 8.80
N ASN A 119 -12.18 -4.36 7.85
CA ASN A 119 -11.66 -3.01 8.06
C ASN A 119 -12.82 -2.05 8.35
N GLU A 120 -12.55 -1.04 9.19
CA GLU A 120 -13.56 -0.07 9.58
C GLU A 120 -13.16 1.31 9.10
N THR A 121 -14.06 2.00 8.40
CA THR A 121 -13.80 3.38 7.98
C THR A 121 -14.98 4.26 8.33
N TRP A 122 -14.69 5.46 8.83
CA TRP A 122 -15.67 6.50 9.12
C TRP A 122 -15.34 7.74 8.31
N LEU A 123 -16.30 8.22 7.52
CA LEU A 123 -16.23 9.47 6.78
C LEU A 123 -17.04 10.54 7.50
N TYR A 124 -16.40 11.62 7.89
CA TYR A 124 -17.03 12.79 8.46
C TYR A 124 -17.18 13.89 7.42
N LEU A 125 -18.43 14.32 7.23
CA LEU A 125 -18.80 15.40 6.32
C LEU A 125 -19.02 16.67 7.14
N SER A 126 -17.99 17.53 7.21
CA SER A 126 -17.97 18.72 8.07
C SER A 126 -19.15 19.65 7.85
N ALA A 127 -19.55 19.87 6.59
CA ALA A 127 -20.70 20.70 6.24
C ALA A 127 -22.05 20.18 6.80
N LEU A 128 -22.15 18.88 7.07
CA LEU A 128 -23.35 18.23 7.61
C LEU A 128 -23.23 17.90 9.09
N GLY A 129 -22.01 17.95 9.66
CA GLY A 129 -21.74 17.47 11.01
C GLY A 129 -22.00 15.97 11.20
N GLN A 130 -22.00 15.18 10.12
CA GLN A 130 -22.40 13.77 10.12
C GLN A 130 -21.21 12.84 9.92
N VAL A 131 -21.21 11.74 10.68
CA VAL A 131 -20.29 10.61 10.49
C VAL A 131 -21.04 9.48 9.79
N LYS A 132 -20.52 9.04 8.64
CA LYS A 132 -20.99 7.84 7.94
C LYS A 132 -19.95 6.73 8.10
N ARG A 133 -20.36 5.58 8.61
CA ARG A 133 -19.53 4.36 8.56
C ARG A 133 -19.57 3.79 7.15
N ILE A 134 -18.40 3.53 6.59
CA ILE A 134 -18.18 2.80 5.35
C ILE A 134 -17.78 1.39 5.76
N ALA A 135 -18.66 0.42 5.56
CA ALA A 135 -18.36 -0.97 5.85
C ALA A 135 -17.53 -1.57 4.71
N SER A 136 -16.43 -2.25 5.02
CA SER A 136 -15.83 -3.20 4.08
C SER A 136 -16.62 -4.51 4.18
N GLY A 137 -17.57 -4.72 3.27
CA GLY A 137 -18.20 -6.03 3.07
C GLY A 137 -19.02 -6.61 4.22
N ASN A 138 -20.29 -6.22 4.31
CA ASN A 138 -21.45 -7.06 4.72
C ASN A 138 -22.63 -6.14 5.06
N SER A 139 -23.30 -5.68 4.02
CA SER A 139 -24.71 -5.33 4.06
C SER A 139 -25.28 -5.72 2.70
N ASP A 140 -26.51 -6.22 2.66
CA ASP A 140 -27.23 -6.80 1.51
C ASP A 140 -27.51 -5.81 0.35
N ASP A 141 -26.67 -4.80 0.18
CA ASP A 141 -26.73 -3.77 -0.84
C ASP A 141 -25.28 -3.38 -1.14
N ASP A 142 -24.78 -3.75 -2.32
CA ASP A 142 -23.62 -3.18 -3.03
C ASP A 142 -22.66 -2.33 -2.17
N SER A 143 -21.93 -2.94 -1.22
CA SER A 143 -20.98 -2.20 -0.39
C SER A 143 -19.75 -1.83 -1.21
N GLU A 144 -19.89 -0.83 -2.07
CA GLU A 144 -18.83 -0.28 -2.90
C GLU A 144 -17.74 0.33 -2.02
N SER A 145 -16.47 0.00 -2.32
CA SER A 145 -15.31 0.69 -1.73
C SER A 145 -15.45 2.20 -1.91
N ALA A 146 -15.40 2.99 -0.84
CA ALA A 146 -15.64 4.43 -0.93
C ALA A 146 -14.42 5.16 -1.54
N SER A 147 -14.69 6.16 -2.38
CA SER A 147 -13.65 7.05 -2.92
C SER A 147 -13.04 7.91 -1.82
N LEU A 148 -11.71 8.00 -1.78
CA LEU A 148 -10.99 8.84 -0.83
C LEU A 148 -11.08 10.30 -1.27
N PHE A 149 -11.86 11.09 -0.54
CA PHE A 149 -12.03 12.53 -0.77
C PHE A 149 -12.33 12.86 -2.25
N GLY A 150 -13.11 12.03 -2.95
CA GLY A 150 -13.50 12.25 -4.35
C GLY A 150 -12.42 11.95 -5.40
N SER A 151 -11.33 11.30 -4.99
CA SER A 151 -10.25 10.84 -5.88
C SER A 151 -10.54 9.46 -6.49
N GLU A 152 -9.62 8.98 -7.32
CA GLU A 152 -9.70 7.62 -7.89
C GLU A 152 -9.15 6.54 -6.96
N PHE A 153 -8.57 6.93 -5.82
CA PHE A 153 -8.25 5.99 -4.74
C PHE A 153 -9.53 5.60 -4.01
N THR A 154 -9.66 4.33 -3.65
CA THR A 154 -10.75 3.82 -2.82
C THR A 154 -10.25 3.28 -1.49
N THR A 155 -11.16 3.00 -0.56
CA THR A 155 -10.81 2.31 0.70
C THR A 155 -10.12 0.97 0.45
N GLU A 156 -10.59 0.21 -0.56
CA GLU A 156 -9.98 -1.05 -0.99
C GLU A 156 -8.52 -0.85 -1.47
N ASP A 157 -8.18 0.29 -2.06
CA ASP A 157 -6.82 0.58 -2.55
C ASP A 157 -5.83 0.90 -1.41
N GLN A 158 -6.33 1.14 -0.19
CA GLN A 158 -5.53 1.35 1.01
C GLN A 158 -5.52 0.14 1.94
N ASP A 159 -6.27 -0.93 1.60
CA ASP A 159 -6.21 -2.17 2.35
C ASP A 159 -4.80 -2.74 2.23
N THR A 160 -4.12 -2.87 3.36
CA THR A 160 -2.85 -3.60 3.50
C THR A 160 -3.08 -4.83 4.37
N GLY A 161 -2.22 -5.85 4.23
CA GLY A 161 -2.34 -7.09 4.99
C GLY A 161 -3.25 -8.10 4.29
N LYS A 162 -3.57 -9.19 5.02
CA LYS A 162 -4.46 -10.27 4.58
C LYS A 162 -4.03 -10.93 3.27
N LEU A 163 -2.72 -11.12 3.07
CA LEU A 163 -2.21 -11.81 1.90
C LEU A 163 -2.75 -13.25 1.80
N GLU A 164 -3.26 -13.86 2.88
CA GLU A 164 -3.98 -15.15 2.84
C GLU A 164 -5.30 -15.10 2.06
N GLU A 165 -5.85 -13.91 1.83
CA GLU A 165 -7.05 -13.71 1.02
C GLU A 165 -6.80 -13.87 -0.48
N TYR A 166 -5.55 -14.06 -0.90
CA TYR A 166 -5.15 -14.09 -2.29
C TYR A 166 -4.31 -15.33 -2.65
N ASP A 167 -4.59 -15.86 -3.84
CA ASP A 167 -3.65 -16.72 -4.55
C ASP A 167 -2.59 -15.82 -5.22
N ILE A 168 -1.33 -16.05 -4.88
CA ILE A 168 -0.20 -15.17 -5.27
C ILE A 168 0.76 -15.95 -6.16
N SER A 169 1.03 -15.44 -7.35
CA SER A 169 1.92 -16.07 -8.33
C SER A 169 2.91 -15.07 -8.93
N ILE A 170 4.17 -15.45 -9.09
CA ILE A 170 5.12 -14.70 -9.91
C ILE A 170 4.87 -15.10 -11.37
N LEU A 171 4.49 -14.14 -12.20
CA LEU A 171 4.24 -14.38 -13.63
C LEU A 171 5.57 -14.40 -14.40
N GLU A 172 6.40 -13.40 -14.18
CA GLU A 172 7.68 -13.23 -14.85
C GLU A 172 8.58 -12.23 -14.09
N GLU A 173 9.82 -12.11 -14.56
CA GLU A 173 10.72 -11.02 -14.19
C GLU A 173 10.89 -10.10 -15.41
N SER A 174 10.85 -8.79 -15.19
CA SER A 174 10.85 -7.80 -16.28
C SER A 174 11.61 -6.54 -15.88
N THR A 175 11.45 -5.49 -16.68
CA THR A 175 11.94 -4.15 -16.36
C THR A 175 10.80 -3.14 -16.39
N GLU A 176 10.72 -2.28 -15.38
CA GLU A 176 9.76 -1.19 -15.30
C GLU A 176 10.52 0.11 -15.00
N SER A 177 10.36 1.12 -15.86
CA SER A 177 11.08 2.40 -15.74
C SER A 177 12.60 2.25 -15.56
N GLY A 178 13.20 1.27 -16.25
CA GLY A 178 14.65 1.01 -16.23
C GLY A 178 15.16 0.26 -15.00
N ARG A 179 14.27 -0.37 -14.23
CA ARG A 179 14.62 -1.16 -13.03
C ARG A 179 14.10 -2.57 -13.14
N ASP A 180 14.86 -3.52 -12.63
CA ASP A 180 14.45 -4.92 -12.58
C ASP A 180 13.29 -5.08 -11.61
N VAL A 181 12.26 -5.81 -12.05
CA VAL A 181 11.04 -6.04 -11.27
C VAL A 181 10.60 -7.49 -11.30
N TRP A 182 9.93 -7.92 -10.23
CA TRP A 182 9.04 -9.08 -10.28
C TRP A 182 7.66 -8.63 -10.77
N VAL A 183 7.06 -9.38 -11.68
CA VAL A 183 5.67 -9.20 -12.08
C VAL A 183 4.85 -10.24 -11.33
N ILE A 184 4.09 -9.79 -10.34
CA ILE A 184 3.34 -10.65 -9.41
C ILE A 184 1.85 -10.48 -9.67
N GLU A 185 1.14 -11.59 -9.82
CA GLU A 185 -0.31 -11.64 -9.90
C GLU A 185 -0.91 -12.02 -8.54
N THR A 186 -1.99 -11.33 -8.17
CA THR A 186 -2.86 -11.71 -7.07
C THR A 186 -4.29 -11.92 -7.55
N LEU A 187 -4.87 -13.05 -7.17
CA LEU A 187 -6.26 -13.41 -7.42
C LEU A 187 -6.98 -13.52 -6.08
N PRO A 188 -8.08 -12.79 -5.84
CA PRO A 188 -8.80 -12.90 -4.58
C PRO A 188 -9.47 -14.27 -4.46
N ASN A 189 -9.44 -14.84 -3.26
CA ASN A 189 -10.20 -16.04 -2.92
C ASN A 189 -11.72 -15.77 -2.95
N ALA A 190 -12.53 -16.81 -2.76
CA ALA A 190 -13.98 -16.70 -2.87
C ALA A 190 -14.63 -15.70 -1.88
N GLU A 191 -14.05 -15.49 -0.70
CA GLU A 191 -14.54 -14.50 0.28
C GLU A 191 -14.19 -13.09 -0.17
N ARG A 192 -12.90 -12.85 -0.47
CA ARG A 192 -12.40 -11.55 -0.89
C ARG A 192 -13.03 -11.11 -2.21
N ALA A 193 -13.25 -12.03 -3.15
CA ALA A 193 -13.88 -11.74 -4.44
C ALA A 193 -15.31 -11.18 -4.32
N ARG A 194 -16.02 -11.45 -3.21
CA ARG A 194 -17.36 -10.88 -2.95
C ARG A 194 -17.31 -9.43 -2.48
N LYS A 195 -16.21 -9.04 -1.83
CA LYS A 195 -15.97 -7.70 -1.25
C LYS A 195 -15.10 -6.81 -2.15
N SER A 196 -14.41 -7.41 -3.10
CA SER A 196 -13.45 -6.74 -3.99
C SER A 196 -14.06 -6.39 -5.34
N ARG A 197 -13.65 -5.24 -5.88
CA ARG A 197 -13.92 -4.88 -7.28
C ARG A 197 -12.92 -5.48 -8.27
N TYR A 198 -11.78 -5.94 -7.77
CA TYR A 198 -10.68 -6.43 -8.59
C TYR A 198 -10.72 -7.94 -8.62
N ALA A 199 -10.96 -8.52 -9.79
CA ALA A 199 -10.88 -9.97 -9.96
C ALA A 199 -9.44 -10.45 -10.11
N ARG A 200 -8.52 -9.52 -10.37
CA ARG A 200 -7.10 -9.79 -10.62
C ARG A 200 -6.31 -8.49 -10.52
N THR A 201 -5.15 -8.55 -9.89
CA THR A 201 -4.19 -7.44 -9.84
C THR A 201 -2.82 -7.93 -10.26
N VAL A 202 -2.13 -7.17 -11.12
CA VAL A 202 -0.74 -7.44 -11.54
C VAL A 202 0.15 -6.33 -11.03
N GLN A 203 1.11 -6.65 -10.18
CA GLN A 203 2.00 -5.71 -9.51
C GLN A 203 3.44 -5.86 -10.00
N TYR A 204 4.09 -4.73 -10.27
CA TYR A 204 5.47 -4.66 -10.72
C TYR A 204 6.32 -4.20 -9.52
N ILE A 205 6.97 -5.16 -8.86
CA ILE A 205 7.69 -4.93 -7.60
C ILE A 205 9.18 -4.76 -7.88
N ASP A 206 9.74 -3.64 -7.45
CA ASP A 206 11.17 -3.36 -7.53
C ASP A 206 12.02 -4.40 -6.79
N LYS A 207 12.98 -5.02 -7.47
CA LYS A 207 13.80 -6.10 -6.89
C LYS A 207 14.73 -5.64 -5.77
N ASP A 208 15.22 -4.41 -5.84
CA ASP A 208 16.17 -3.91 -4.84
C ASP A 208 15.44 -3.25 -3.68
N ARG A 209 14.34 -2.56 -3.98
CA ARG A 209 13.68 -1.64 -3.04
C ARG A 209 12.44 -2.21 -2.38
N PHE A 210 11.88 -3.30 -2.92
CA PHE A 210 10.60 -3.88 -2.45
C PHE A 210 9.50 -2.81 -2.40
N VAL A 211 9.29 -2.13 -3.53
CA VAL A 211 8.25 -1.11 -3.71
C VAL A 211 7.46 -1.42 -4.98
N VAL A 212 6.13 -1.32 -4.93
CA VAL A 212 5.26 -1.40 -6.11
C VAL A 212 5.53 -0.19 -6.99
N LEU A 213 6.07 -0.38 -8.19
CA LEU A 213 6.27 0.69 -9.18
C LEU A 213 5.03 0.91 -10.03
N ARG A 214 4.29 -0.17 -10.30
CA ARG A 214 3.05 -0.17 -11.07
C ARG A 214 2.12 -1.27 -10.56
N ALA A 215 0.82 -1.02 -10.56
CA ALA A 215 -0.19 -2.07 -10.40
C ALA A 215 -1.31 -1.88 -11.42
N ASP A 216 -1.64 -2.95 -12.14
CA ASP A 216 -2.74 -2.99 -13.10
C ASP A 216 -3.90 -3.80 -12.50
N MET A 217 -5.09 -3.21 -12.36
CA MET A 217 -6.23 -3.84 -11.67
C MET A 217 -7.39 -4.10 -12.64
N TYR A 218 -7.88 -5.34 -12.64
CA TYR A 218 -8.83 -5.85 -13.63
C TYR A 218 -10.17 -6.22 -13.00
N ASP A 219 -11.26 -5.98 -13.73
CA ASP A 219 -12.60 -6.40 -13.32
C ASP A 219 -12.87 -7.90 -13.60
N ARG A 220 -14.04 -8.38 -13.18
CA ARG A 220 -14.50 -9.77 -13.40
C ARG A 220 -14.62 -10.17 -14.88
N GLN A 221 -14.59 -9.21 -15.81
CA GLN A 221 -14.63 -9.44 -17.25
C GLN A 221 -13.22 -9.43 -17.87
N GLY A 222 -12.18 -9.30 -17.04
CA GLY A 222 -10.79 -9.25 -17.46
C GLY A 222 -10.37 -7.90 -18.06
N ARG A 223 -11.18 -6.85 -17.91
CA ARG A 223 -10.86 -5.51 -18.41
C ARG A 223 -10.05 -4.76 -17.37
N GLU A 224 -8.98 -4.10 -17.78
CA GLU A 224 -8.24 -3.21 -16.89
C GLU A 224 -9.09 -1.97 -16.57
N ILE A 225 -9.41 -1.77 -15.30
CA ILE A 225 -10.28 -0.68 -14.86
C ILE A 225 -9.52 0.41 -14.11
N LYS A 226 -8.39 0.06 -13.48
CA LYS A 226 -7.51 1.00 -12.81
C LYS A 226 -6.05 0.64 -13.02
N ARG A 227 -5.20 1.67 -12.95
CA ARG A 227 -3.74 1.56 -12.93
C ARG A 227 -3.13 2.48 -11.90
N LEU A 228 -2.33 1.93 -11.00
CA LEU A 228 -1.47 2.67 -10.08
C LEU A 228 -0.06 2.80 -10.65
N MET A 229 0.54 3.98 -10.53
CA MET A 229 1.95 4.23 -10.84
C MET A 229 2.60 4.97 -9.69
N ALA A 230 3.68 4.40 -9.15
CA ALA A 230 4.48 5.02 -8.09
C ALA A 230 5.71 5.70 -8.68
N SER A 231 6.07 6.85 -8.10
CA SER A 231 7.19 7.67 -8.56
C SER A 231 7.79 8.44 -7.39
N ARG A 232 8.97 9.03 -7.62
CA ARG A 232 9.75 9.72 -6.58
C ARG A 232 9.99 8.80 -5.37
N ILE A 233 10.57 7.64 -5.65
CA ILE A 233 10.90 6.66 -4.63
C ILE A 233 12.17 7.13 -3.90
N GLU A 234 12.08 7.27 -2.58
CA GLU A 234 13.18 7.72 -1.73
C GLU A 234 13.21 6.93 -0.42
N GLN A 235 14.30 7.07 0.33
CA GLN A 235 14.39 6.48 1.67
C GLN A 235 13.88 7.46 2.71
N VAL A 236 13.00 6.98 3.59
CA VAL A 236 12.61 7.64 4.83
C VAL A 236 13.01 6.72 5.96
N ASN A 237 13.93 7.17 6.82
CA ASN A 237 14.46 6.38 7.95
C ASN A 237 14.97 4.98 7.53
N GLY A 238 15.63 4.91 6.37
CA GLY A 238 16.20 3.67 5.83
C GLY A 238 15.22 2.79 5.05
N VAL A 239 13.93 3.16 5.00
CA VAL A 239 12.88 2.40 4.31
C VAL A 239 12.51 3.09 3.00
N TRP A 240 12.46 2.32 1.90
CA TRP A 240 12.08 2.84 0.60
C TRP A 240 10.56 3.08 0.53
N THR A 241 10.16 4.29 0.14
CA THR A 241 8.75 4.68 0.00
C THR A 241 8.53 5.57 -1.22
N ALA A 242 7.33 5.53 -1.78
CA ALA A 242 6.92 6.37 -2.90
C ALA A 242 6.37 7.71 -2.40
N ARG A 243 6.91 8.83 -2.89
CA ARG A 243 6.40 10.18 -2.57
C ARG A 243 5.26 10.64 -3.47
N SER A 244 4.99 9.91 -4.55
CA SER A 244 3.96 10.27 -5.51
C SER A 244 3.31 9.02 -6.08
N LEU A 245 2.03 8.85 -5.77
CA LEU A 245 1.18 7.77 -6.25
C LEU A 245 0.16 8.35 -7.24
N THR A 246 0.12 7.82 -8.45
CA THR A 246 -0.85 8.21 -9.47
C THR A 246 -1.81 7.07 -9.74
N MET A 247 -3.08 7.29 -9.45
CA MET A 247 -4.17 6.36 -9.75
C MET A 247 -4.91 6.82 -10.99
N MET A 248 -4.96 5.97 -12.00
CA MET A 248 -5.77 6.15 -13.21
C MET A 248 -7.00 5.27 -13.15
N ASN A 249 -8.17 5.85 -13.39
CA ASN A 249 -9.40 5.12 -13.64
C ASN A 249 -9.67 5.14 -15.14
N LEU A 250 -9.48 3.98 -15.77
CA LEU A 250 -9.54 3.79 -17.22
C LEU A 250 -10.98 3.72 -17.74
N VAL A 251 -11.96 3.50 -16.86
CA VAL A 251 -13.38 3.50 -17.22
C VAL A 251 -13.93 4.93 -17.23
N ALA A 252 -13.61 5.72 -16.20
CA ALA A 252 -14.10 7.09 -16.04
C ALA A 252 -13.21 8.14 -16.74
N ASN A 253 -12.05 7.74 -17.27
CA ASN A 253 -10.99 8.64 -17.79
C ASN A 253 -10.62 9.72 -16.77
N ARG A 254 -10.47 9.32 -15.51
CA ARG A 254 -10.07 10.21 -14.40
C ARG A 254 -8.73 9.78 -13.84
N LEU A 255 -7.94 10.75 -13.42
CA LEU A 255 -6.63 10.56 -12.82
C LEU A 255 -6.62 11.27 -11.48
N SER A 256 -6.03 10.63 -10.48
CA SER A 256 -5.70 11.25 -9.21
C SER A 256 -4.24 11.06 -8.87
N ASN A 257 -3.57 12.11 -8.41
CA ASN A 257 -2.21 12.03 -7.90
C ASN A 257 -2.20 12.39 -6.42
N MET A 258 -1.69 11.49 -5.59
CA MET A 258 -1.41 11.69 -4.18
C MET A 258 0.10 11.94 -4.03
N ALA A 259 0.46 13.19 -3.75
CA ALA A 259 1.82 13.59 -3.46
C ALA A 259 2.00 13.72 -1.95
N ILE A 260 2.89 12.92 -1.38
CA ILE A 260 3.26 13.01 0.03
C ILE A 260 4.38 14.05 0.13
N LEU A 261 4.07 15.22 0.66
CA LEU A 261 4.95 16.39 0.72
C LEU A 261 5.92 16.31 1.90
N GLU A 262 5.45 15.76 3.03
CA GLU A 262 6.25 15.51 4.23
C GLU A 262 5.88 14.14 4.80
N ILE A 263 6.87 13.42 5.32
CA ILE A 263 6.71 12.18 6.08
C ILE A 263 7.56 12.34 7.34
N ASN A 264 6.89 12.43 8.48
CA ASN A 264 7.54 12.47 9.78
C ASN A 264 7.11 11.23 10.55
N THR A 265 8.05 10.45 11.06
CA THR A 265 7.76 9.25 11.87
C THR A 265 8.34 9.40 13.27
N GLY A 266 7.91 8.54 14.20
CA GLY A 266 8.35 8.60 15.59
C GLY A 266 7.74 9.78 16.36
N ILE A 267 6.58 10.27 15.91
CA ILE A 267 5.83 11.30 16.64
C ILE A 267 5.03 10.68 17.79
N ASP A 268 4.84 11.44 18.85
CA ASP A 268 3.92 11.07 19.93
C ASP A 268 2.47 11.38 19.52
N VAL A 269 1.62 10.36 19.54
CA VAL A 269 0.20 10.43 19.18
C VAL A 269 -0.62 10.04 20.41
N ALA A 270 -1.48 10.95 20.88
CA ALA A 270 -2.34 10.67 22.02
C ALA A 270 -3.27 9.47 21.75
N GLU A 271 -3.42 8.57 22.73
CA GLU A 271 -4.20 7.32 22.59
C GLU A 271 -5.65 7.53 22.11
N ASN A 272 -6.24 8.68 22.44
CA ASN A 272 -7.61 9.02 22.08
C ASN A 272 -7.73 9.81 20.76
N PHE A 273 -6.62 10.12 20.10
CA PHE A 273 -6.61 10.92 18.87
C PHE A 273 -7.10 10.15 17.65
N LEU A 274 -6.89 8.83 17.58
CA LEU A 274 -7.39 8.00 16.47
C LEU A 274 -8.73 7.38 16.83
N THR A 275 -9.71 8.23 17.17
CA THR A 275 -11.07 7.81 17.53
C THR A 275 -12.13 8.64 16.80
N PRO A 276 -13.40 8.18 16.73
CA PRO A 276 -14.48 8.96 16.13
C PRO A 276 -14.70 10.35 16.76
N ARG A 277 -14.18 10.59 17.98
CA ARG A 277 -14.19 11.91 18.61
C ARG A 277 -13.42 12.93 17.77
N THR A 278 -12.26 12.57 17.22
CA THR A 278 -11.41 13.49 16.45
C THR A 278 -12.08 13.98 15.16
N LEU A 279 -13.00 13.18 14.62
CA LEU A 279 -13.82 13.59 13.49
C LEU A 279 -14.83 14.69 13.89
N THR A 280 -15.43 14.59 15.08
CA THR A 280 -16.60 15.40 15.47
C THR A 280 -16.28 16.56 16.41
N ASP A 281 -15.25 16.43 17.26
CA ASP A 281 -14.80 17.45 18.21
C ASP A 281 -13.63 18.24 17.61
N VAL A 282 -13.97 19.35 16.93
CA VAL A 282 -13.00 20.21 16.23
C VAL A 282 -11.98 20.81 17.21
N ALA A 283 -12.41 21.21 18.41
CA ALA A 283 -11.51 21.83 19.38
C ALA A 283 -10.47 20.83 19.89
N PHE A 284 -10.90 19.61 20.20
CA PHE A 284 -10.00 18.51 20.55
C PHE A 284 -9.04 18.20 19.40
N ARG A 285 -9.54 18.02 18.18
CA ARG A 285 -8.72 17.72 17.01
C ARG A 285 -7.63 18.76 16.78
N GLU A 286 -7.98 20.05 16.73
CA GLU A 286 -7.01 21.11 16.44
C GLU A 286 -5.98 21.27 17.57
N ALA A 287 -6.37 21.01 18.82
CA ALA A 287 -5.43 21.02 19.95
C ALA A 287 -4.37 19.91 19.80
N GLU A 288 -4.79 18.68 19.48
CA GLU A 288 -3.86 17.56 19.29
C GLU A 288 -3.02 17.72 18.00
N LEU A 289 -3.62 18.12 16.88
CA LEU A 289 -2.87 18.41 15.65
C LEU A 289 -1.83 19.51 15.85
N SER A 290 -2.13 20.53 16.66
CA SER A 290 -1.16 21.57 16.98
C SER A 290 0.03 21.02 17.78
N ARG A 291 -0.19 20.06 18.70
CA ARG A 291 0.90 19.38 19.39
C ARG A 291 1.73 18.53 18.45
N ILE A 292 1.10 17.80 17.53
CA ILE A 292 1.79 16.98 16.53
C ILE A 292 2.64 17.84 15.60
N ARG A 293 2.09 18.94 15.06
CA ARG A 293 2.83 19.90 14.22
C ARG A 293 4.06 20.46 14.94
N ALA A 294 3.95 20.77 16.23
CA ALA A 294 5.07 21.26 17.04
C ALA A 294 6.20 20.24 17.28
N GLN A 295 5.99 18.95 16.98
CA GLN A 295 7.05 17.93 17.04
C GLN A 295 7.88 17.86 15.76
N VAL A 296 7.37 18.40 14.65
CA VAL A 296 7.96 18.26 13.31
C VAL A 296 8.42 19.59 12.69
N ASP A 297 8.07 20.71 13.32
CA ASP A 297 8.56 22.05 12.98
C ASP A 297 9.93 22.34 13.66
#